data_AF-A0A0K8W7A6-F1
#
_entry.id   AF-A0A0K8W7A6-F1
#
_cell.length_a   1.000
_cell.length_b   1.000
_cell.length_c   1.000
_cell.angle_alpha   90.00
_cell.angle_beta   90.00
_cell.angle_gamma   90.00
#
_symmetry.space_group_name_H-M   'P 1'
#
loop_
_entity.id
_entity.type
_entity.pdbx_description
1 polymer ?
#
loop_
_entity_poly.entity_id
_entity_poly.type
_entity_poly.pdbx_seq_one_letter_code
_entity_poly.pdbx_strand_id
1 'polypeptide(L)'
;MSNIRPLTPELAKRAQEELGEVPDRIDADIEQLREWILKQPHLTARTDDQFLVAFLRGCKYSTEKAKHKLDNYYAMRNVVTELYKDRFVNEAAIDILQSG
;
A
#
# COMPACT_ATOMS: atom_id res chain seq x y z
N MET A 1 -6.67 0.13 16.58
CA MET A 1 -7.22 -0.74 15.52
C MET A 1 -7.23 0.03 14.23
N SER A 2 -6.37 -0.39 13.31
CA SER A 2 -6.30 0.15 11.96
C SER A 2 -7.61 -0.10 11.21
N ASN A 3 -8.06 0.89 10.44
CA ASN A 3 -9.27 0.81 9.63
C ASN A 3 -8.96 0.11 8.30
N ILE A 4 -8.85 -1.22 8.34
CA ILE A 4 -8.59 -2.07 7.17
C ILE A 4 -9.85 -2.83 6.75
N ARG A 5 -10.01 -3.03 5.44
CA ARG A 5 -11.11 -3.85 4.91
C ARG A 5 -10.99 -5.29 5.44
N PRO A 6 -12.05 -5.86 6.03
CA PRO A 6 -12.01 -7.22 6.54
C PRO A 6 -11.75 -8.21 5.40
N LEU A 7 -10.95 -9.23 5.68
CA LEU A 7 -10.74 -10.36 4.78
C LEU A 7 -11.75 -11.46 5.08
N THR A 8 -12.12 -12.24 4.06
CA THR A 8 -12.84 -13.49 4.29
C THR A 8 -11.95 -14.47 5.05
N PRO A 9 -12.51 -15.45 5.79
CA PRO A 9 -11.71 -16.41 6.54
C PRO A 9 -10.67 -17.15 5.68
N GLU A 10 -11.01 -17.47 4.44
CA GLU A 10 -10.12 -18.14 3.49
C GLU A 10 -8.92 -17.24 3.13
N LEU A 11 -9.17 -15.96 2.87
CA LEU A 11 -8.11 -15.00 2.55
C LEU A 11 -7.25 -14.67 3.77
N ALA A 12 -7.84 -14.59 4.96
CA ALA A 12 -7.10 -14.39 6.20
C ALA A 12 -6.14 -15.54 6.47
N LYS A 13 -6.59 -16.79 6.28
CA LYS A 13 -5.74 -17.98 6.41
C LYS A 13 -4.57 -17.94 5.43
N ARG A 14 -4.82 -17.62 4.16
CA ARG A 14 -3.75 -17.51 3.15
C ARG A 14 -2.77 -16.38 3.45
N ALA A 15 -3.25 -15.24 3.98
CA ALA A 15 -2.37 -14.15 4.40
C ALA A 15 -1.41 -14.59 5.53
N GLN A 16 -1.91 -15.37 6.49
CA GLN A 16 -1.08 -15.94 7.56
C GLN A 16 -0.04 -16.92 7.02
N GLU A 17 -0.47 -17.89 6.18
CA GLU A 17 0.38 -18.96 5.68
C GLU A 17 1.41 -18.51 4.63
N GLU A 18 0.99 -17.67 3.67
CA GLU A 18 1.82 -17.32 2.50
C GLU A 18 2.61 -16.01 2.67
N LEU A 19 2.08 -15.07 3.48
CA LEU A 19 2.63 -13.72 3.65
C LEU A 19 3.22 -13.47 5.05
N GLY A 20 2.99 -14.36 6.02
CA GLY A 20 3.43 -14.17 7.40
C GLY A 20 2.67 -13.07 8.14
N GLU A 21 1.42 -12.78 7.73
CA GLU A 21 0.56 -11.80 8.38
C GLU A 21 0.17 -12.30 9.78
N VAL A 22 0.45 -11.52 10.83
CA VAL A 22 0.05 -11.82 12.20
C VAL A 22 -0.95 -10.76 12.66
N PRO A 23 -2.25 -11.10 12.89
CA PRO A 23 -3.30 -10.12 13.19
C PRO A 23 -2.94 -9.13 14.31
N ASP A 24 -2.34 -9.63 15.39
CA ASP A 24 -1.97 -8.81 16.56
C ASP A 24 -0.84 -7.80 16.27
N ARG A 25 -0.09 -8.01 15.18
CA ARG A 25 1.04 -7.14 14.78
C ARG A 25 0.69 -6.12 13.71
N ILE A 26 -0.44 -6.29 13.02
CA ILE A 26 -0.81 -5.45 11.87
C ILE A 26 -0.83 -3.97 12.26
N ASP A 27 -1.50 -3.63 13.37
CA ASP A 27 -1.59 -2.24 13.85
C ASP A 27 -0.19 -1.64 14.11
N ALA A 28 0.70 -2.40 14.74
CA ALA A 28 2.05 -1.96 15.07
C ALA A 28 2.95 -1.83 13.83
N ASP A 29 2.86 -2.77 12.89
CA ASP A 29 3.64 -2.74 11.64
C ASP A 29 3.19 -1.57 10.74
N ILE A 30 1.88 -1.25 10.71
CA ILE A 30 1.35 -0.08 10.00
C ILE A 30 1.88 1.22 10.63
N GLU A 31 1.84 1.34 11.96
CA GLU A 31 2.33 2.53 12.64
C GLU A 31 3.84 2.72 12.43
N GLN A 32 4.63 1.64 12.51
CA GLN A 32 6.06 1.68 12.24
C GLN A 32 6.36 2.20 10.83
N LEU A 33 5.61 1.73 9.82
CA LEU A 33 5.80 2.19 8.44
C LEU A 33 5.37 3.66 8.28
N ARG A 34 4.27 4.07 8.93
CA ARG A 34 3.78 5.45 8.94
C ARG A 34 4.80 6.40 9.55
N GLU A 35 5.33 6.09 10.73
CA GLU A 35 6.35 6.91 11.38
C GLU A 35 7.60 7.04 10.52
N TRP A 36 8.02 5.95 9.86
CA TRP A 36 9.16 5.99 8.97
C TRP A 36 8.93 6.94 7.79
N ILE A 37 7.74 6.90 7.17
CA ILE A 37 7.34 7.81 6.09
C ILE A 37 7.43 9.27 6.56
N LEU A 38 6.88 9.59 7.73
CA LEU A 38 6.89 10.95 8.27
C LEU A 38 8.30 11.49 8.56
N LYS A 39 9.27 10.59 8.78
CA LYS A 39 10.69 10.94 8.98
C LYS A 39 11.44 11.19 7.66
N GLN A 40 10.85 10.89 6.50
CA GLN A 40 11.48 11.07 5.18
C GLN A 40 11.05 12.42 4.56
N PRO A 41 11.91 13.45 4.52
CA PRO A 41 11.54 14.78 4.01
C PRO A 41 11.29 14.82 2.50
N HIS A 42 11.89 13.90 1.74
CA HIS A 42 11.73 13.81 0.28
C HIS A 42 10.49 13.04 -0.16
N LEU A 43 9.76 12.43 0.79
CA LEU A 43 8.69 11.48 0.50
C LEU A 43 7.33 12.05 0.89
N THR A 44 6.58 12.56 -0.09
CA THR A 44 5.16 12.92 0.10
C THR A 44 4.27 11.71 -0.18
N ALA A 45 4.17 10.80 0.79
CA ALA A 45 3.42 9.57 0.65
C ALA A 45 2.07 9.57 1.38
N ARG A 46 1.16 8.74 0.89
CA ARG A 46 -0.12 8.46 1.51
C ARG A 46 0.07 7.53 2.71
N THR A 47 -0.61 7.80 3.81
CA THR A 47 -0.44 7.09 5.10
C THR A 47 -1.71 6.37 5.59
N ASP A 48 -2.70 6.19 4.71
CA ASP A 48 -3.92 5.44 5.01
C ASP A 48 -3.60 3.98 5.35
N ASP A 49 -4.27 3.42 6.36
CA ASP A 49 -4.07 2.05 6.84
C ASP A 49 -4.18 1.02 5.70
N GLN A 50 -5.22 1.14 4.87
CA GLN A 50 -5.47 0.24 3.75
C GLN A 50 -4.37 0.30 2.68
N PHE A 51 -3.73 1.46 2.50
CA PHE A 51 -2.62 1.62 1.57
C PHE A 51 -1.34 1.01 2.14
N LEU A 52 -1.03 1.30 3.41
CA LEU A 52 0.17 0.79 4.08
C LEU A 52 0.15 -0.74 4.21
N VAL A 53 -0.99 -1.33 4.60
CA VAL A 53 -1.12 -2.79 4.72
C VAL A 53 -0.93 -3.50 3.37
N ALA A 54 -1.29 -2.87 2.26
CA ALA A 54 -1.08 -3.44 0.93
C ALA A 54 0.42 -3.55 0.58
N PHE A 55 1.23 -2.57 0.98
CA PHE A 55 2.69 -2.64 0.82
C PHE A 55 3.29 -3.72 1.73
N LEU A 56 2.85 -3.80 3.00
CA LEU A 56 3.29 -4.83 3.94
C LEU A 56 2.98 -6.24 3.42
N ARG A 57 1.74 -6.50 2.99
CA ARG A 57 1.32 -7.76 2.36
C ARG A 57 2.15 -8.09 1.12
N GLY A 58 2.32 -7.11 0.23
CA GLY A 58 3.12 -7.27 -0.99
C GLY A 58 4.63 -7.47 -0.75
N CYS A 59 5.09 -7.28 0.49
CA CYS A 59 6.46 -7.50 0.94
C CYS A 59 6.57 -8.62 1.99
N LYS A 60 5.51 -9.41 2.20
CA LYS A 60 5.45 -10.48 3.21
C LYS A 60 5.86 -10.00 4.61
N TYR A 61 5.35 -8.83 5.00
CA TYR A 61 5.63 -8.16 6.27
C TYR A 61 7.13 -7.89 6.55
N SER A 62 7.97 -7.89 5.51
CA SER A 62 9.35 -7.43 5.63
C SER A 62 9.39 -5.90 5.59
N THR A 63 9.58 -5.27 6.75
CA THR A 63 9.63 -3.80 6.92
C THR A 63 10.64 -3.16 5.96
N GLU A 64 11.86 -3.70 5.86
CA GLU A 64 12.90 -3.13 4.99
C GLU A 64 12.53 -3.20 3.50
N LYS A 65 11.94 -4.31 3.05
CA LYS A 65 11.44 -4.44 1.68
C LYS A 65 10.28 -3.48 1.43
N ALA A 66 9.38 -3.29 2.40
CA ALA A 66 8.26 -2.37 2.29
C ALA A 66 8.73 -0.91 2.15
N LYS A 67 9.70 -0.48 2.98
CA LYS A 67 10.33 0.84 2.90
C LYS A 67 10.95 1.09 1.52
N HIS A 68 11.80 0.17 1.08
CA HIS A 68 12.48 0.29 -0.22
C HIS A 68 11.49 0.29 -1.39
N LYS A 69 10.46 -0.56 -1.34
CA LYS A 69 9.40 -0.60 -2.36
C LYS A 69 8.59 0.68 -2.40
N LEU A 70 8.29 1.28 -1.24
CA LEU A 70 7.54 2.52 -1.14
C LEU A 70 8.36 3.71 -1.67
N ASP A 71 9.65 3.80 -1.31
CA ASP A 71 10.55 4.83 -1.83
C ASP A 71 10.65 4.76 -3.36
N ASN A 72 10.88 3.56 -3.91
CA ASN A 72 10.90 3.32 -5.35
C ASN A 72 9.56 3.65 -6.03
N TYR A 73 8.43 3.35 -5.39
CA TYR A 73 7.10 3.66 -5.92
C TYR A 73 6.90 5.16 -6.16
N TYR A 74 7.37 6.00 -5.21
CA TYR A 74 7.29 7.44 -5.35
C TYR A 74 8.39 8.02 -6.24
N ALA A 75 9.60 7.44 -6.23
CA ALA A 75 10.67 7.82 -7.16
C ALA A 75 10.26 7.61 -8.62
N MET A 76 9.68 6.46 -8.95
CA MET A 76 9.26 6.11 -10.31
C MET A 76 8.25 7.11 -10.89
N ARG A 77 7.33 7.62 -10.05
CA ARG A 77 6.33 8.62 -10.46
C ARG A 77 6.95 9.96 -10.87
N ASN A 78 8.10 10.29 -10.30
CA ASN A 78 8.85 11.50 -10.65
C ASN A 78 9.74 11.30 -11.87
N VAL A 79 10.27 10.09 -12.06
CA VAL A 79 11.16 9.76 -13.18
C VAL A 79 10.38 9.53 -14.48
N VAL A 80 9.28 8.76 -14.41
CA VAL A 80 8.54 8.26 -15.57
C VAL A 80 7.27 9.08 -15.77
N THR A 81 7.44 10.40 -15.91
CA THR A 81 6.32 11.34 -15.91
C THR A 81 5.30 11.09 -17.02
N GLU A 82 5.72 10.55 -18.16
CA GLU A 82 4.88 10.19 -19.31
C GLU A 82 3.84 9.10 -18.98
N LEU A 83 4.11 8.25 -17.97
CA LEU A 83 3.14 7.24 -17.52
C LEU A 83 2.26 7.74 -16.37
N TYR A 84 2.75 8.69 -15.58
CA TYR A 84 2.13 9.08 -14.30
C TYR A 84 1.52 10.49 -14.28
N LYS A 85 1.91 11.39 -15.19
CA LYS A 85 1.32 12.72 -15.38
C LYS A 85 0.37 12.72 -16.58
N ASP A 86 -0.52 13.71 -16.63
CA ASP A 86 -1.44 13.96 -17.76
C ASP A 86 -2.36 12.77 -18.13
N ARG A 87 -2.67 11.91 -17.16
CA ARG A 87 -3.60 10.79 -17.36
C ARG A 87 -5.01 11.35 -17.57
N PHE A 88 -5.51 11.24 -18.80
CA PHE A 88 -6.89 11.60 -19.14
C PHE A 88 -7.82 10.43 -18.86
N VAL A 89 -8.79 10.63 -17.98
CA VAL A 89 -9.89 9.69 -17.76
C VAL A 89 -11.04 10.19 -18.63
N ASN A 90 -11.32 9.47 -19.72
CA ASN A 90 -12.47 9.78 -20.58
C ASN A 90 -13.77 9.20 -20.00
N GLU A 91 -14.92 9.62 -20.52
CA GLU A 91 -16.24 9.14 -20.06
C GLU A 91 -16.34 7.62 -20.09
N ALA A 92 -15.82 6.97 -21.13
CA ALA A 92 -15.80 5.51 -21.22
C ALA A 92 -15.01 4.84 -20.07
N ALA A 93 -13.90 5.43 -19.64
CA ALA A 93 -13.13 4.94 -18.50
C ALA A 93 -13.88 5.18 -17.17
N ILE A 94 -14.62 6.29 -17.05
CA ILE A 94 -15.46 6.56 -15.88
C ILE A 94 -16.58 5.52 -15.78
N ASP A 95 -17.26 5.22 -16.88
CA ASP A 95 -18.35 4.24 -16.92
C ASP A 95 -17.87 2.85 -16.50
N ILE A 96 -16.70 2.42 -16.98
CA ILE A 96 -16.08 1.16 -16.56
C ILE A 96 -15.84 1.15 -15.04
N LEU A 97 -15.30 2.23 -14.48
CA LEU A 97 -15.01 2.33 -13.05
C LEU A 97 -16.28 2.34 -12.18
N GLN A 98 -17.39 2.87 -12.70
CA GLN A 98 -18.68 2.93 -12.00
C GLN A 98 -19.51 1.65 -12.14
N SER A 99 -19.29 0.88 -13.20
CA SER A 99 -19.94 -0.41 -13.44
C SER A 99 -19.42 -1.57 -12.58
N GLY A 100 -18.39 -1.32 -11.76
CA GLY A 100 -17.75 -2.30 -10.86
C GLY A 100 -18.64 -2.79 -9.73
#